data_AF-A0AAW1NPP0-F1
#
_entry.id   AF-A0AAW1NPP0-F1
#
_cell.length_a   1.000
_cell.length_b   1.000
_cell.length_c   1.000
_cell.angle_alpha   90.00
_cell.angle_beta   90.00
_cell.angle_gamma   90.00
#
_symmetry.space_group_name_H-M   'P 1'
#
loop_
_entity.id
_entity.type
_entity.pdbx_description
1 polymer ?
#
loop_
_entity_poly.entity_id
_entity_poly.type
_entity_poly.pdbx_seq_one_letter_code
_entity_poly.pdbx_strand_id
1 'polypeptide(L)'
;MGTVVDLEGIARDLQAALGAAFAGIRDQKPQEDSTLLLLKAASLLARTKGASQAIFEKSEELKRGSTEAQSALNGTWMELENLLWERDFLRGEVAANANFRSQFSDADIELSPEALYLQQATTAQATEDAHELMKQRLANERDLRIAAAKALEVKRAQRDALAGEVAQKRKFIDSLSSHMQMLQQGSDAACLALGIPPVANAPQPSRHVSLLPQPLFTIYWQMLSAASAFDLALQVSIAGSVEEAVQWREKALKQGEGDPELSRRRTDDEPTSTSDTLLQEHPLRVEARLMDAVGDDGVAWPSEASVQLLGGARGEGPPPDQRARPYRWAQWLAGLDLLPPQPSAATETDESSHTLLPAQLLPETLQTYRGQQRACVFVRRWRAVAAANEALRVQLSAFAQGRVALVYPPTVVDDKARESSLDAPPALSSGVTLEAPQLQEASPGIPSVQYKAVLQLSGWELIVQVDIYTPYPLFRPRFQITSRQGRRCAASVTRA
;
A
#
# COMPACT_ATOMS: atom_id res chain seq x y z
N MET A 1 -109.22 36.52 -16.18
CA MET A 1 -110.13 36.85 -17.29
C MET A 1 -111.07 37.97 -16.84
N GLY A 2 -110.65 39.23 -17.00
CA GLY A 2 -111.41 40.39 -16.53
C GLY A 2 -112.10 41.04 -17.72
N THR A 3 -113.43 41.17 -17.61
CA THR A 3 -114.35 41.98 -18.43
C THR A 3 -113.76 42.45 -19.75
N VAL A 4 -114.00 41.68 -20.82
CA VAL A 4 -113.86 42.20 -22.19
C VAL A 4 -114.84 43.37 -22.27
N VAL A 5 -114.32 44.58 -22.11
CA VAL A 5 -115.12 45.78 -22.35
C VAL A 5 -115.53 45.67 -23.81
N ASP A 6 -116.84 45.62 -24.06
CA ASP A 6 -117.41 45.57 -25.41
C ASP A 6 -117.18 46.94 -26.10
N LEU A 7 -115.94 47.19 -26.51
CA LEU A 7 -115.51 48.39 -27.23
C LEU A 7 -116.25 48.52 -28.55
N GLU A 8 -116.56 47.39 -29.20
CA GLU A 8 -117.35 47.36 -30.43
C GLU A 8 -118.80 47.82 -30.20
N GLY A 9 -119.41 47.40 -29.08
CA GLY A 9 -120.71 47.87 -28.64
C GLY A 9 -120.72 49.37 -28.32
N ILE A 10 -119.72 49.86 -27.57
CA ILE A 10 -119.59 51.29 -27.23
C ILE A 10 -119.34 52.15 -28.47
N ALA A 11 -118.52 51.66 -29.41
CA ALA A 11 -118.24 52.35 -30.67
C ALA A 11 -119.49 52.43 -31.57
N ARG A 12 -120.28 51.35 -31.65
CA ARG A 12 -121.58 51.35 -32.34
C ARG A 12 -122.55 52.37 -31.73
N ASP A 13 -122.65 52.43 -30.41
CA ASP A 13 -123.52 53.39 -29.71
C ASP A 13 -123.05 54.85 -29.89
N LEU A 14 -121.74 55.08 -29.94
CA LEU A 14 -121.13 56.39 -30.20
C LEU A 14 -121.37 56.83 -31.65
N GLN A 15 -121.21 55.94 -32.61
CA GLN A 15 -121.47 56.19 -34.02
C GLN A 15 -122.95 56.52 -34.27
N ALA A 16 -123.86 55.81 -33.58
CA ALA A 16 -125.30 56.10 -33.61
C ALA A 16 -125.63 57.46 -32.97
N ALA A 17 -125.03 57.79 -31.81
CA ALA A 17 -125.27 59.06 -31.11
C ALA A 17 -124.72 60.30 -31.86
N LEU A 18 -123.52 60.21 -32.45
CA LEU A 18 -122.95 61.26 -33.28
C LEU A 18 -123.72 61.42 -34.61
N GLY A 19 -124.11 60.31 -35.24
CA GLY A 19 -124.93 60.33 -36.45
C GLY A 19 -126.25 61.07 -36.24
N ALA A 20 -126.92 60.83 -35.10
CA ALA A 20 -128.14 61.54 -34.72
C ALA A 20 -127.91 63.04 -34.38
N ALA A 21 -126.80 63.37 -33.72
CA ALA A 21 -126.46 64.76 -33.36
C ALA A 21 -126.10 65.63 -34.59
N PHE A 22 -125.31 65.10 -35.54
CA PHE A 22 -124.95 65.81 -36.77
C PHE A 22 -126.13 65.99 -37.74
N ALA A 23 -127.09 65.05 -37.75
CA ALA A 23 -128.34 65.20 -38.48
C ALA A 23 -129.16 66.40 -37.94
N GLY A 24 -129.24 66.58 -36.62
CA GLY A 24 -129.96 67.70 -36.00
C GLY A 24 -129.33 69.10 -36.22
N ILE A 25 -128.00 69.18 -36.31
CA ILE A 25 -127.27 70.44 -36.58
C ILE A 25 -127.48 70.92 -38.03
N ARG A 26 -127.64 69.97 -38.98
CA ARG A 26 -127.88 70.25 -40.40
C ARG A 26 -129.22 70.95 -40.67
N ASP A 27 -130.19 70.80 -39.76
CA ASP A 27 -131.56 71.31 -39.90
C ASP A 27 -131.83 72.67 -39.18
N GLN A 28 -130.79 73.36 -38.69
CA GLN A 28 -130.83 74.75 -38.15
C GLN A 28 -131.92 75.07 -37.10
N LYS A 29 -132.26 74.14 -36.18
CA LYS A 29 -133.05 74.44 -34.97
C LYS A 29 -132.20 74.36 -33.70
N PRO A 30 -132.16 75.39 -32.82
CA PRO A 30 -131.50 75.28 -31.54
C PRO A 30 -132.46 74.57 -30.57
N GLN A 31 -132.32 73.25 -30.44
CA GLN A 31 -133.11 72.42 -29.52
C GLN A 31 -132.21 71.75 -28.47
N GLU A 32 -132.68 71.76 -27.22
CA GLU A 32 -132.09 71.13 -26.03
C GLU A 32 -131.76 69.62 -26.25
N ASP A 33 -132.40 68.98 -27.23
CA ASP A 33 -132.13 67.58 -27.61
C ASP A 33 -130.74 67.36 -28.24
N SER A 34 -130.21 68.36 -28.96
CA SER A 34 -128.90 68.26 -29.62
C SER A 34 -127.73 68.28 -28.62
N THR A 35 -127.86 69.06 -27.54
CA THR A 35 -126.87 69.14 -26.46
C THR A 35 -126.85 67.87 -25.61
N LEU A 36 -128.00 67.25 -25.37
CA LEU A 36 -128.12 65.95 -24.69
C LEU A 36 -127.49 64.79 -25.49
N LEU A 37 -127.66 64.77 -26.81
CA LEU A 37 -127.01 63.77 -27.67
C LEU A 37 -125.49 63.96 -27.74
N LEU A 38 -125.01 65.21 -27.79
CA LEU A 38 -123.58 65.53 -27.69
C LEU A 38 -122.99 65.13 -26.32
N LEU A 39 -123.72 65.35 -25.22
CA LEU A 39 -123.33 64.92 -23.88
C LEU A 39 -123.26 63.38 -23.79
N LYS A 40 -124.24 62.68 -24.39
CA LYS A 40 -124.23 61.21 -24.49
C LYS A 40 -123.03 60.70 -25.30
N ALA A 41 -122.76 61.29 -26.46
CA ALA A 41 -121.57 60.97 -27.26
C ALA A 41 -120.27 61.25 -26.51
N ALA A 42 -120.17 62.37 -25.78
CA ALA A 42 -119.02 62.69 -24.94
C ALA A 42 -118.82 61.67 -23.80
N SER A 43 -119.91 61.20 -23.17
CA SER A 43 -119.85 60.16 -22.13
C SER A 43 -119.39 58.79 -22.67
N LEU A 44 -119.82 58.42 -23.87
CA LEU A 44 -119.38 57.19 -24.54
C LEU A 44 -117.92 57.30 -24.97
N LEU A 45 -117.48 58.46 -25.46
CA LEU A 45 -116.09 58.72 -25.80
C LEU A 45 -115.21 58.62 -24.55
N ALA A 46 -115.64 59.20 -23.43
CA ALA A 46 -114.97 59.05 -22.13
C ALA A 46 -114.88 57.57 -21.71
N ARG A 47 -115.94 56.77 -21.92
CA ARG A 47 -115.96 55.33 -21.62
C ARG A 47 -115.01 54.52 -22.52
N THR A 48 -114.96 54.81 -23.82
CA THR A 48 -113.97 54.18 -24.74
C THR A 48 -112.54 54.54 -24.35
N LYS A 49 -112.28 55.80 -24.00
CA LYS A 49 -110.97 56.25 -23.55
C LYS A 49 -110.57 55.53 -22.25
N GLY A 50 -111.45 55.46 -21.26
CA GLY A 50 -111.21 54.74 -20.01
C GLY A 50 -110.96 53.24 -20.20
N ALA A 51 -111.72 52.58 -21.09
CA ALA A 51 -111.50 51.18 -21.42
C ALA A 51 -110.19 50.94 -22.18
N SER A 52 -109.82 51.84 -23.10
CA SER A 52 -108.53 51.78 -23.81
C SER A 52 -107.35 51.98 -22.86
N GLN A 53 -107.48 52.87 -21.87
CA GLN A 53 -106.51 53.08 -20.81
C GLN A 53 -106.38 51.82 -19.94
N ALA A 54 -107.48 51.20 -19.52
CA ALA A 54 -107.46 49.97 -18.73
C ALA A 54 -106.83 48.77 -19.48
N ILE A 55 -107.09 48.62 -20.79
CA ILE A 55 -106.44 47.59 -21.62
C ILE A 55 -104.95 47.87 -21.76
N PHE A 56 -104.57 49.14 -21.98
CA PHE A 56 -103.18 49.54 -22.06
C PHE A 56 -102.44 49.27 -20.73
N GLU A 57 -103.01 49.69 -19.60
CA GLU A 57 -102.48 49.43 -18.26
C GLU A 57 -102.27 47.94 -18.01
N LYS A 58 -103.25 47.10 -18.37
CA LYS A 58 -103.15 45.65 -18.23
C LYS A 58 -102.13 45.03 -19.18
N SER A 59 -102.02 45.55 -20.40
CA SER A 59 -100.98 45.11 -21.35
C SER A 59 -99.59 45.48 -20.84
N GLU A 60 -99.42 46.67 -20.28
CA GLU A 60 -98.16 47.10 -19.68
C GLU A 60 -97.84 46.30 -18.42
N GLU A 61 -98.83 45.95 -17.60
CA GLU A 61 -98.65 45.08 -16.44
C GLU A 61 -98.19 43.67 -16.85
N LEU A 62 -98.82 43.06 -17.86
CA LEU A 62 -98.42 41.75 -18.38
C LEU A 62 -97.02 41.80 -19.03
N LYS A 63 -96.72 42.85 -19.79
CA LYS A 63 -95.37 43.07 -20.35
C LYS A 63 -94.34 43.20 -19.23
N ARG A 64 -94.63 44.02 -18.21
CA ARG A 64 -93.77 44.22 -17.05
C ARG A 64 -93.53 42.88 -16.33
N GLY A 65 -94.57 42.12 -16.02
CA GLY A 65 -94.44 40.80 -15.41
C GLY A 65 -93.64 39.80 -16.28
N SER A 66 -93.81 39.82 -17.60
CA SER A 66 -93.00 39.01 -18.52
C SER A 66 -91.54 39.43 -18.53
N THR A 67 -91.25 40.74 -18.52
CA THR A 67 -89.87 41.25 -18.48
C THR A 67 -89.19 40.97 -17.14
N GLU A 68 -89.92 41.06 -16.03
CA GLU A 68 -89.44 40.72 -14.68
C GLU A 68 -89.14 39.21 -14.57
N ALA A 69 -90.01 38.34 -15.11
CA ALA A 69 -89.76 36.91 -15.13
C ALA A 69 -88.57 36.53 -16.05
N GLN A 70 -88.44 37.20 -17.20
CA GLN A 70 -87.32 36.98 -18.11
C GLN A 70 -85.99 37.43 -17.50
N SER A 71 -85.96 38.56 -16.78
CA SER A 71 -84.75 39.01 -16.10
C SER A 71 -84.34 38.06 -14.96
N ALA A 72 -85.31 37.54 -14.20
CA ALA A 72 -85.05 36.52 -13.18
C ALA A 72 -84.49 35.21 -13.78
N LEU A 73 -85.09 34.72 -14.88
CA LEU A 73 -84.59 33.54 -15.60
C LEU A 73 -83.15 33.75 -16.09
N ASN A 74 -82.89 34.89 -16.73
CA ASN A 74 -81.54 35.23 -17.20
C ASN A 74 -80.54 35.30 -16.05
N GLY A 75 -80.94 35.80 -14.88
CA GLY A 75 -80.12 35.79 -13.66
C GLY A 75 -79.72 34.37 -13.25
N THR A 76 -80.69 33.47 -13.10
CA THR A 76 -80.42 32.07 -12.75
C THR A 76 -79.66 31.31 -13.84
N TRP A 77 -79.86 31.66 -15.11
CA TRP A 77 -79.12 31.07 -16.22
C TRP A 77 -77.64 31.46 -16.17
N MET A 78 -77.32 32.72 -15.86
CA MET A 78 -75.93 33.15 -15.66
C MET A 78 -75.28 32.47 -14.46
N GLU A 79 -76.01 32.27 -13.36
CA GLU A 79 -75.51 31.50 -12.20
C GLU A 79 -75.21 30.04 -12.58
N LEU A 80 -76.12 29.41 -13.33
CA LEU A 80 -75.91 28.04 -13.82
C LEU A 80 -74.70 27.96 -14.76
N GLU A 81 -74.56 28.90 -15.69
CA GLU A 81 -73.42 28.98 -16.60
C GLU A 81 -72.11 29.06 -15.80
N ASN A 82 -72.02 29.96 -14.82
CA ASN A 82 -70.86 30.10 -13.94
C ASN A 82 -70.51 28.78 -13.23
N LEU A 83 -71.50 28.06 -12.69
CA LEU A 83 -71.28 26.78 -12.02
C LEU A 83 -70.84 25.66 -12.98
N LEU A 84 -71.34 25.66 -14.22
CA LEU A 84 -70.90 24.71 -15.23
C LEU A 84 -69.45 24.94 -15.62
N TRP A 85 -69.06 26.21 -15.78
CA TRP A 85 -67.67 26.62 -16.00
C TRP A 85 -66.77 26.16 -14.84
N GLU A 86 -67.17 26.42 -13.59
CA GLU A 86 -66.42 26.00 -12.41
C GLU A 86 -66.25 24.48 -12.34
N ARG A 87 -67.32 23.73 -12.59
CA ARG A 87 -67.27 22.26 -12.66
C ARG A 87 -66.28 21.77 -13.71
N ASP A 88 -66.33 22.32 -14.92
CA ASP A 88 -65.49 21.87 -16.03
C ASP A 88 -64.02 22.28 -15.81
N PHE A 89 -63.80 23.46 -15.22
CA PHE A 89 -62.49 23.89 -14.76
C PHE A 89 -61.91 22.92 -13.71
N LEU A 90 -62.65 22.64 -12.64
CA LEU A 90 -62.22 21.73 -11.57
C LEU A 90 -61.99 20.31 -12.09
N ARG A 91 -62.82 19.84 -13.04
CA ARG A 91 -62.58 18.56 -13.72
C ARG A 91 -61.28 18.57 -14.52
N GLY A 92 -60.98 19.68 -15.20
CA GLY A 92 -59.71 19.89 -15.88
C GLY A 92 -58.53 19.80 -14.92
N GLU A 93 -58.60 20.46 -13.76
CA GLU A 93 -57.55 20.40 -12.74
C GLU A 93 -57.40 19.01 -12.12
N VAL A 94 -58.51 18.34 -11.79
CA VAL A 94 -58.47 16.96 -11.28
C VAL A 94 -57.84 16.02 -12.30
N ALA A 95 -58.18 16.17 -13.59
CA ALA A 95 -57.58 15.37 -14.66
C ALA A 95 -56.09 15.67 -14.86
N ALA A 96 -55.68 16.94 -14.73
CA ALA A 96 -54.27 17.33 -14.79
C ALA A 96 -53.47 16.74 -13.61
N ASN A 97 -54.02 16.83 -12.39
CA ASN A 97 -53.40 16.32 -11.18
C ASN A 97 -53.35 14.78 -11.15
N ALA A 98 -54.38 14.11 -11.65
CA ALA A 98 -54.41 12.65 -11.76
C ALA A 98 -53.37 12.10 -12.75
N ASN A 99 -53.04 12.87 -13.79
CA ASN A 99 -52.06 12.50 -14.81
C ASN A 99 -50.68 13.10 -14.56
N PHE A 100 -50.39 13.51 -13.32
CA PHE A 100 -49.08 14.01 -12.96
C PHE A 100 -48.00 12.95 -13.26
N ARG A 101 -46.94 13.36 -13.96
CA ARG A 101 -45.77 12.53 -14.23
C ARG A 101 -44.56 13.21 -13.62
N SER A 102 -43.77 12.46 -12.85
CA SER A 102 -42.48 12.91 -12.35
C SER A 102 -41.50 13.14 -13.51
N GLN A 103 -40.47 13.96 -13.26
CA GLN A 103 -39.40 14.20 -14.24
C GLN A 103 -38.65 12.93 -14.65
N PHE A 104 -38.56 11.97 -13.74
CA PHE A 104 -37.92 10.67 -13.96
C PHE A 104 -38.98 9.58 -13.79
N SER A 105 -39.02 8.63 -14.71
CA SER A 105 -39.90 7.47 -14.59
C SER A 105 -39.28 6.43 -13.65
N ASP A 106 -40.11 5.53 -13.12
CA ASP A 106 -39.62 4.42 -12.28
C ASP A 106 -38.61 3.52 -13.02
N ALA A 107 -38.74 3.43 -14.35
CA ALA A 107 -37.80 2.72 -15.21
C ALA A 107 -36.44 3.43 -15.30
N ASP A 108 -36.41 4.77 -15.30
CA ASP A 108 -35.16 5.54 -15.33
C ASP A 108 -34.44 5.51 -13.97
N ILE A 109 -35.21 5.41 -12.89
CA ILE A 109 -34.66 5.33 -11.54
C ILE A 109 -34.10 3.93 -11.26
N GLU A 110 -34.58 2.87 -11.93
CA GLU A 110 -34.11 1.49 -11.77
C GLU A 110 -34.01 1.06 -10.30
N LEU A 111 -35.11 1.24 -9.53
CA LEU A 111 -35.09 0.86 -8.12
C LEU A 111 -34.88 -0.64 -7.95
N SER A 112 -34.08 -1.00 -6.95
CA SER A 112 -33.94 -2.38 -6.50
C SER A 112 -35.31 -2.99 -6.15
N PRO A 113 -35.60 -4.25 -6.53
CA PRO A 113 -36.83 -4.94 -6.15
C PRO A 113 -37.06 -4.89 -4.64
N GLU A 114 -38.31 -4.75 -4.22
CA GLU A 114 -38.66 -4.59 -2.80
C GLU A 114 -38.13 -5.73 -1.92
N ALA A 115 -38.24 -6.98 -2.39
CA ALA A 115 -37.73 -8.14 -1.66
C ALA A 115 -36.23 -8.07 -1.40
N LEU A 116 -35.44 -7.55 -2.36
CA LEU A 116 -34.00 -7.39 -2.20
C LEU A 116 -33.67 -6.21 -1.28
N TYR A 117 -34.44 -5.12 -1.40
CA TYR A 117 -34.31 -3.97 -0.50
C TYR A 117 -34.50 -4.36 0.97
N LEU A 118 -35.59 -5.06 1.29
CA LEU A 118 -35.89 -5.49 2.67
C LEU A 118 -34.83 -6.46 3.24
N GLN A 119 -34.11 -7.19 2.38
CA GLN A 119 -33.00 -8.05 2.79
C GLN A 119 -31.69 -7.28 3.02
N GLN A 120 -31.44 -6.24 2.23
CA GLN A 120 -30.14 -5.55 2.20
C GLN A 120 -30.10 -4.31 3.12
N ALA A 121 -31.23 -3.63 3.29
CA ALA A 121 -31.27 -2.41 4.07
C ALA A 121 -31.33 -2.72 5.57
N THR A 122 -30.27 -2.36 6.29
CA THR A 122 -30.18 -2.46 7.75
C THR A 122 -31.21 -1.60 8.48
N THR A 123 -31.74 -0.57 7.81
CA THR A 123 -32.78 0.34 8.32
C THR A 123 -34.18 0.01 7.80
N ALA A 124 -34.36 -1.12 7.09
CA ALA A 124 -35.66 -1.53 6.57
C ALA A 124 -36.66 -1.73 7.71
N GLN A 125 -37.51 -0.74 7.94
CA GLN A 125 -38.72 -0.93 8.73
C GLN A 125 -39.81 -1.36 7.77
N ALA A 126 -40.41 -2.53 8.00
CA ALA A 126 -41.63 -2.90 7.32
C ALA A 126 -42.73 -1.95 7.77
N THR A 127 -42.90 -0.85 7.04
CA THR A 127 -44.01 0.09 7.23
C THR A 127 -45.21 -0.42 6.46
N GLU A 128 -46.39 -0.38 7.08
CA GLU A 128 -47.65 -0.74 6.40
C GLU A 128 -47.97 0.24 5.24
N ASP A 129 -47.47 1.48 5.33
CA ASP A 129 -47.63 2.51 4.31
C ASP A 129 -46.68 2.31 3.13
N ALA A 130 -47.23 1.97 1.96
CA ALA A 130 -46.47 1.78 0.71
C ALA A 130 -45.68 3.02 0.27
N HIS A 131 -46.20 4.22 0.57
CA HIS A 131 -45.54 5.48 0.21
C HIS A 131 -44.30 5.75 1.06
N GLU A 132 -44.36 5.49 2.37
CA GLU A 132 -43.18 5.63 3.25
C GLU A 132 -42.10 4.62 2.89
N LEU A 133 -42.49 3.37 2.59
CA LEU A 133 -41.59 2.35 2.09
C LEU A 133 -40.87 2.83 0.81
N MET A 134 -41.60 3.42 -0.15
CA MET A 134 -41.00 3.95 -1.37
C MET A 134 -40.00 5.10 -1.10
N LYS A 135 -40.31 6.02 -0.17
CA LYS A 135 -39.36 7.09 0.22
C LYS A 135 -38.09 6.50 0.82
N GLN A 136 -38.21 5.51 1.71
CA GLN A 136 -37.06 4.85 2.31
C GLN A 136 -36.20 4.15 1.24
N ARG A 137 -36.84 3.48 0.28
CA ARG A 137 -36.14 2.85 -0.86
C ARG A 137 -35.36 3.87 -1.69
N LEU A 138 -35.99 4.98 -2.07
CA LEU A 138 -35.34 6.04 -2.84
C LEU A 138 -34.17 6.69 -2.08
N ALA A 139 -34.33 6.92 -0.77
CA ALA A 139 -33.26 7.47 0.07
C ALA A 139 -32.05 6.52 0.12
N ASN A 140 -32.30 5.22 0.30
CA ASN A 140 -31.24 4.21 0.32
C ASN A 140 -30.53 4.11 -1.04
N GLU A 141 -31.28 4.09 -2.15
CA GLU A 141 -30.69 4.07 -3.50
C GLU A 141 -29.83 5.32 -3.77
N ARG A 142 -30.30 6.51 -3.35
CA ARG A 142 -29.52 7.74 -3.44
C ARG A 142 -28.20 7.61 -2.69
N ASP A 143 -28.23 7.12 -1.46
CA ASP A 143 -27.05 7.01 -0.62
C ASP A 143 -26.07 5.96 -1.16
N LEU A 144 -26.58 4.85 -1.70
CA LEU A 144 -25.79 3.85 -2.42
C LEU A 144 -25.11 4.45 -3.66
N ARG A 145 -25.83 5.22 -4.48
CA ARG A 145 -25.26 5.89 -5.67
C ARG A 145 -24.19 6.91 -5.29
N ILE A 146 -24.40 7.68 -4.23
CA ILE A 146 -23.39 8.62 -3.72
C ILE A 146 -22.13 7.86 -3.26
N ALA A 147 -22.29 6.75 -2.53
CA ALA A 147 -21.18 5.93 -2.08
C ALA A 147 -20.43 5.28 -3.27
N ALA A 148 -21.17 4.75 -4.24
CA ALA A 148 -20.61 4.15 -5.45
C ALA A 148 -19.85 5.19 -6.30
N ALA A 149 -20.39 6.40 -6.46
CA ALA A 149 -19.71 7.49 -7.18
C ALA A 149 -18.37 7.85 -6.51
N LYS A 150 -18.34 8.00 -5.18
CA LYS A 150 -17.11 8.26 -4.41
C LYS A 150 -16.10 7.11 -4.56
N ALA A 151 -16.55 5.86 -4.43
CA ALA A 151 -15.68 4.69 -4.61
C ALA A 151 -15.10 4.62 -6.03
N LEU A 152 -15.90 4.98 -7.04
CA LEU A 152 -15.48 5.02 -8.44
C LEU A 152 -14.43 6.10 -8.68
N GLU A 153 -14.58 7.30 -8.10
CA GLU A 153 -13.57 8.35 -8.15
C GLU A 153 -12.24 7.90 -7.55
N VAL A 154 -12.25 7.25 -6.39
CA VAL A 154 -11.04 6.68 -5.76
C VAL A 154 -10.38 5.66 -6.68
N LYS A 155 -11.16 4.75 -7.29
CA LYS A 155 -10.64 3.75 -8.21
C LYS A 155 -10.09 4.36 -9.51
N ARG A 156 -10.70 5.43 -10.03
CA ARG A 156 -10.17 6.18 -11.17
C ARG A 156 -8.84 6.85 -10.84
N ALA A 157 -8.74 7.48 -9.66
CA ALA A 157 -7.48 8.08 -9.21
C ALA A 157 -6.37 7.03 -9.05
N GLN A 158 -6.67 5.86 -8.47
CA GLN A 158 -5.72 4.74 -8.38
C GLN A 158 -5.27 4.25 -9.75
N ARG A 159 -6.19 4.10 -10.71
CA ARG A 159 -5.87 3.74 -12.10
C ARG A 159 -4.91 4.75 -12.73
N ASP A 160 -5.18 6.05 -12.57
CA ASP A 160 -4.38 7.11 -13.19
C ASP A 160 -2.98 7.20 -12.58
N ALA A 161 -2.86 7.02 -11.25
CA ALA A 161 -1.58 6.94 -10.57
C ALA A 161 -0.75 5.74 -11.08
N LEU A 162 -1.34 4.54 -11.13
CA LEU A 162 -0.67 3.34 -11.65
C LEU A 162 -0.28 3.49 -13.13
N ALA A 163 -1.14 4.11 -13.95
CA ALA A 163 -0.83 4.39 -15.34
C ALA A 163 0.37 5.36 -15.47
N GLY A 164 0.44 6.37 -14.60
CA GLY A 164 1.58 7.29 -14.50
C GLY A 164 2.88 6.57 -14.14
N GLU A 165 2.87 5.70 -13.14
CA GLU A 165 4.04 4.89 -12.76
C GLU A 165 4.50 3.96 -13.88
N VAL A 166 3.56 3.27 -14.55
CA VAL A 166 3.89 2.40 -15.68
C VAL A 166 4.53 3.21 -16.80
N ALA A 167 4.04 4.41 -17.08
CA ALA A 167 4.65 5.30 -18.09
C ALA A 167 6.06 5.73 -17.69
N GLN A 168 6.30 6.06 -16.41
CA GLN A 168 7.65 6.39 -15.91
C GLN A 168 8.60 5.19 -15.99
N LYS A 169 8.16 4.01 -15.54
CA LYS A 169 8.93 2.76 -15.60
C LYS A 169 9.29 2.39 -17.05
N ARG A 170 8.37 2.59 -18.00
CA ARG A 170 8.65 2.40 -19.44
C ARG A 170 9.71 3.36 -19.96
N LYS A 171 9.58 4.66 -19.68
CA LYS A 171 10.58 5.66 -20.06
C LYS A 171 11.96 5.34 -19.48
N PHE A 172 12.01 4.83 -18.25
CA PHE A 172 13.26 4.38 -17.63
C PHE A 172 13.85 3.13 -18.31
N ILE A 173 13.03 2.16 -18.70
CA ILE A 173 13.49 0.99 -19.46
C ILE A 173 14.04 1.41 -20.83
N ASP A 174 13.35 2.33 -21.51
CA ASP A 174 13.78 2.86 -22.81
C ASP A 174 15.13 3.58 -22.68
N SER A 175 15.33 4.39 -21.63
CA SER A 175 16.63 5.05 -21.37
C SER A 175 17.72 4.09 -20.91
N LEU A 176 17.37 3.05 -20.15
CA LEU A 176 18.33 2.01 -19.76
C LEU A 176 18.84 1.25 -20.99
N SER A 177 17.97 0.96 -21.97
CA SER A 177 18.36 0.26 -23.19
C SER A 177 19.43 1.03 -23.99
N SER A 178 19.30 2.37 -24.09
CA SER A 178 20.28 3.21 -24.77
C SER A 178 21.58 3.33 -23.98
N HIS A 179 21.50 3.44 -22.64
CA HIS A 179 22.69 3.39 -21.78
C HIS A 179 23.44 2.06 -21.90
N MET A 180 22.74 0.93 -21.97
CA MET A 180 23.34 -0.39 -22.18
C MET A 180 24.03 -0.50 -23.54
N GLN A 181 23.46 0.07 -24.61
CA GLN A 181 24.10 0.12 -25.93
C GLN A 181 25.39 0.95 -25.91
N MET A 182 25.39 2.12 -25.27
CA MET A 182 26.60 2.93 -25.11
C MET A 182 27.68 2.20 -24.32
N LEU A 183 27.29 1.52 -23.24
CA LEU A 183 28.22 0.75 -22.42
C LEU A 183 28.76 -0.47 -23.16
N GLN A 184 27.94 -1.16 -23.96
CA GLN A 184 28.37 -2.24 -24.85
C GLN A 184 29.44 -1.76 -25.83
N GLN A 185 29.19 -0.66 -26.55
CA GLN A 185 30.14 -0.09 -27.50
C GLN A 185 31.49 0.28 -26.85
N GLY A 186 31.46 0.87 -25.64
CA GLY A 186 32.67 1.16 -24.88
C GLY A 186 33.39 -0.10 -24.38
N SER A 187 32.63 -1.10 -23.93
CA SER A 187 33.17 -2.36 -23.43
C SER A 187 33.78 -3.22 -24.53
N ASP A 188 33.20 -3.23 -25.74
CA ASP A 188 33.71 -4.01 -26.88
C ASP A 188 35.09 -3.50 -27.30
N ALA A 189 35.28 -2.18 -27.33
CA ALA A 189 36.60 -1.58 -27.60
C ALA A 189 37.65 -1.98 -26.54
N ALA A 190 37.26 -2.00 -25.26
CA ALA A 190 38.14 -2.44 -24.18
C ALA A 190 38.42 -3.95 -24.20
N CYS A 191 37.41 -4.78 -24.51
CA CYS A 191 37.55 -6.23 -24.61
C CYS A 191 38.48 -6.62 -25.76
N LEU A 192 38.35 -5.96 -26.92
CA LEU A 192 39.28 -6.13 -28.05
C LEU A 192 40.72 -5.75 -27.66
N ALA A 193 40.91 -4.67 -26.90
CA ALA A 193 42.23 -4.26 -26.44
C ALA A 193 42.86 -5.24 -25.42
N LEU A 194 42.03 -5.93 -24.62
CA LEU A 194 42.48 -6.88 -23.59
C LEU A 194 42.49 -8.35 -24.07
N GLY A 195 42.06 -8.62 -25.30
CA GLY A 195 41.95 -9.98 -25.84
C GLY A 195 40.87 -10.83 -25.16
N ILE A 196 39.91 -10.19 -24.47
CA ILE A 196 38.80 -10.86 -23.80
C ILE A 196 37.69 -11.09 -24.84
N PRO A 197 37.16 -12.32 -24.98
CA PRO A 197 36.08 -12.57 -25.93
C PRO A 197 34.84 -11.73 -25.59
N PRO A 198 34.15 -11.17 -26.60
CA PRO A 198 32.98 -10.34 -26.37
C PRO A 198 31.87 -11.13 -25.65
N VAL A 199 31.24 -10.48 -24.67
CA VAL A 199 30.24 -11.06 -23.75
C VAL A 199 28.99 -11.58 -24.47
N ALA A 200 28.78 -11.24 -25.75
CA ALA A 200 27.65 -11.68 -26.56
C ALA A 200 27.45 -13.21 -26.63
N ASN A 201 28.50 -14.00 -26.40
CA ASN A 201 28.46 -15.47 -26.41
C ASN A 201 28.51 -16.09 -25.00
N ALA A 202 28.42 -15.29 -23.92
CA ALA A 202 28.40 -15.82 -22.57
C ALA A 202 27.08 -16.59 -22.35
N PRO A 203 27.14 -17.80 -21.75
CA PRO A 203 25.92 -18.53 -21.39
C PRO A 203 25.06 -17.67 -20.48
N GLN A 204 23.77 -17.55 -20.81
CA GLN A 204 22.84 -16.82 -19.97
C GLN A 204 22.91 -17.38 -18.55
N PRO A 205 23.08 -16.53 -17.53
CA PRO A 205 23.15 -17.00 -16.17
C PRO A 205 21.84 -17.70 -15.81
N SER A 206 21.93 -18.85 -15.14
CA SER A 206 20.77 -19.64 -14.73
C SER A 206 19.75 -18.77 -13.98
N ARG A 207 18.46 -19.09 -14.11
CA ARG A 207 17.35 -18.35 -13.46
C ARG A 207 17.59 -18.10 -11.96
N HIS A 208 18.26 -19.03 -11.27
CA HIS A 208 18.70 -18.90 -9.88
C HIS A 208 19.51 -17.62 -9.61
N VAL A 209 20.41 -17.24 -10.52
CA VAL A 209 21.30 -16.06 -10.38
C VAL A 209 20.49 -14.76 -10.44
N SER A 210 19.45 -14.71 -11.27
CA SER A 210 18.60 -13.52 -11.44
C SER A 210 17.69 -13.21 -10.24
N LEU A 211 17.53 -14.19 -9.34
CA LEU A 211 16.72 -14.11 -8.13
C LEU A 211 17.57 -13.90 -6.87
N LEU A 212 18.90 -13.86 -7.01
CA LEU A 212 19.79 -13.58 -5.88
C LEU A 212 19.68 -12.11 -5.45
N PRO A 213 19.63 -11.84 -4.13
CA PRO A 213 19.88 -10.51 -3.59
C PRO A 213 21.23 -9.96 -4.07
N GLN A 214 21.30 -8.64 -4.26
CA GLN A 214 22.50 -7.93 -4.69
C GLN A 214 23.82 -8.36 -3.99
N PRO A 215 23.87 -8.51 -2.65
CA PRO A 215 25.10 -8.98 -1.99
C PRO A 215 25.48 -10.42 -2.37
N LEU A 216 24.51 -11.33 -2.47
CA LEU A 216 24.76 -12.72 -2.85
C LEU A 216 25.14 -12.86 -4.34
N PHE A 217 24.54 -12.05 -5.21
CA PHE A 217 24.91 -11.95 -6.62
C PHE A 217 26.38 -11.52 -6.78
N THR A 218 26.82 -10.56 -5.96
CA THR A 218 28.19 -10.04 -5.98
C THR A 218 29.19 -11.10 -5.52
N ILE A 219 28.92 -11.81 -4.43
CA ILE A 219 29.76 -12.94 -3.97
C ILE A 219 29.87 -14.01 -5.06
N TYR A 220 28.73 -14.40 -5.65
CA TYR A 220 28.68 -15.43 -6.67
C TYR A 220 29.60 -15.11 -7.85
N TRP A 221 29.51 -13.88 -8.39
CA TRP A 221 30.35 -13.46 -9.52
C TRP A 221 31.82 -13.26 -9.13
N GLN A 222 32.12 -12.75 -7.94
CA GLN A 222 33.50 -12.61 -7.48
C GLN A 222 34.18 -13.97 -7.30
N MET A 223 33.47 -14.97 -6.75
CA MET A 223 34.00 -16.31 -6.58
C MET A 223 34.11 -17.07 -7.90
N LEU A 224 33.13 -16.92 -8.80
CA LEU A 224 33.15 -17.53 -10.12
C LEU A 224 34.28 -16.95 -11.00
N SER A 225 34.46 -15.64 -10.96
CA SER A 225 35.55 -14.97 -11.69
C SER A 225 36.92 -15.30 -11.09
N ALA A 226 37.05 -15.38 -9.76
CA ALA A 226 38.29 -15.84 -9.13
C ALA A 226 38.60 -17.31 -9.50
N ALA A 227 37.60 -18.19 -9.48
CA ALA A 227 37.76 -19.60 -9.83
C ALA A 227 38.31 -19.79 -11.25
N SER A 228 37.72 -19.08 -12.22
CA SER A 228 38.12 -19.14 -13.62
C SER A 228 39.43 -18.43 -13.92
N ALA A 229 39.69 -17.26 -13.32
CA ALA A 229 40.90 -16.47 -13.59
C ALA A 229 42.18 -17.06 -12.98
N PHE A 230 42.07 -17.76 -11.84
CA PHE A 230 43.22 -18.31 -11.12
C PHE A 230 43.26 -19.85 -11.13
N ASP A 231 42.45 -20.48 -11.98
CA ASP A 231 42.28 -21.93 -12.11
C ASP A 231 42.17 -22.62 -10.74
N LEU A 232 41.29 -22.07 -9.91
CA LEU A 232 41.09 -22.57 -8.56
C LEU A 232 40.16 -23.78 -8.64
N ALA A 233 40.50 -24.87 -7.96
CA ALA A 233 39.58 -25.99 -7.68
C ALA A 233 38.47 -25.57 -6.69
N LEU A 234 37.68 -24.55 -7.05
CA LEU A 234 36.60 -23.95 -6.29
C LEU A 234 35.29 -24.18 -7.05
N GLN A 235 34.42 -25.01 -6.48
CA GLN A 235 33.07 -25.22 -7.04
C GLN A 235 32.10 -24.23 -6.39
N VAL A 236 31.54 -23.33 -7.20
CA VAL A 236 30.51 -22.38 -6.77
C VAL A 236 29.17 -22.85 -7.32
N SER A 237 28.20 -23.07 -6.43
CA SER A 237 26.84 -23.49 -6.78
C SER A 237 25.80 -22.67 -6.01
N ILE A 238 24.60 -22.55 -6.56
CA ILE A 238 23.47 -21.89 -5.89
C ILE A 238 22.53 -22.99 -5.43
N ALA A 239 22.24 -23.03 -4.14
CA ALA A 239 21.31 -23.98 -3.55
C ALA A 239 20.04 -23.26 -3.08
N GLY A 240 18.90 -23.93 -3.17
CA GLY A 240 17.60 -23.41 -2.76
C GLY A 240 16.50 -23.57 -3.82
N SER A 241 15.27 -23.25 -3.43
CA SER A 241 14.10 -23.35 -4.29
C SER A 241 13.90 -22.08 -5.13
N VAL A 242 13.74 -22.24 -6.44
CA VAL A 242 13.44 -21.12 -7.36
C VAL A 242 12.04 -20.56 -7.08
N GLU A 243 11.09 -21.44 -6.76
CA GLU A 243 9.68 -21.09 -6.59
C GLU A 243 9.48 -20.23 -5.34
N GLU A 244 10.10 -20.63 -4.23
CA GLU A 244 10.10 -19.86 -2.97
C GLU A 244 10.80 -18.50 -3.15
N ALA A 245 11.87 -18.44 -3.94
CA ALA A 245 12.58 -17.20 -4.23
C ALA A 245 11.76 -16.20 -5.08
N VAL A 246 10.95 -16.71 -6.02
CA VAL A 246 10.00 -15.88 -6.78
C VAL A 246 8.92 -15.33 -5.84
N GLN A 247 8.34 -16.17 -5.00
CA GLN A 247 7.33 -15.76 -4.02
C GLN A 247 7.89 -14.75 -3.00
N TRP A 248 9.13 -14.97 -2.55
CA TRP A 248 9.84 -14.05 -1.67
C TRP A 248 9.99 -12.67 -2.30
N ARG A 249 10.41 -12.62 -3.57
CA ARG A 249 10.53 -11.37 -4.33
C ARG A 249 9.19 -10.68 -4.51
N GLU A 250 8.13 -11.41 -4.85
CA GLU A 250 6.77 -10.86 -4.97
C GLU A 250 6.23 -10.32 -3.65
N LYS A 251 6.48 -11.02 -2.54
CA LYS A 251 6.11 -10.57 -1.19
C LYS A 251 6.85 -9.27 -0.83
N ALA A 252 8.15 -9.18 -1.11
CA ALA A 252 8.94 -7.97 -0.89
C ALA A 252 8.44 -6.78 -1.74
N LEU A 253 8.06 -7.01 -3.01
CA LEU A 253 7.47 -5.99 -3.88
C LEU A 253 6.11 -5.50 -3.36
N LYS A 254 5.25 -6.39 -2.88
CA LYS A 254 3.94 -6.04 -2.30
C LYS A 254 4.06 -5.29 -0.96
N GLN A 255 5.13 -5.54 -0.20
CA GLN A 255 5.40 -4.85 1.07
C GLN A 255 6.13 -3.51 0.88
N GLY A 256 6.87 -3.33 -0.22
CA GLY A 256 7.63 -2.12 -0.54
C GLY A 256 6.82 -0.95 -1.13
N GLU A 257 5.50 -1.07 -1.30
CA GLU A 257 4.60 0.04 -1.67
C GLU A 257 4.20 0.92 -0.46
N GLY A 258 4.74 0.66 0.73
CA GLY A 258 4.59 1.53 1.90
C GLY A 258 5.69 2.59 1.97
N ASP A 259 5.30 3.86 2.04
CA ASP A 259 6.17 5.02 2.27
C ASP A 259 7.26 4.75 3.34
N PRO A 260 8.55 4.98 3.05
CA PRO A 260 9.63 4.77 4.00
C PRO A 260 9.61 5.75 5.20
N GLU A 261 8.73 6.76 5.19
CA GLU A 261 8.57 7.70 6.32
C GLU A 261 7.63 7.20 7.43
N LEU A 262 6.72 6.26 7.18
CA LEU A 262 5.76 5.79 8.19
C LEU A 262 6.34 4.79 9.20
N SER A 263 7.54 4.25 8.97
CA SER A 263 8.24 3.40 9.96
C SER A 263 8.90 4.20 11.10
N ARG A 264 8.95 5.54 11.02
CA ARG A 264 9.52 6.39 12.09
C ARG A 264 8.51 6.82 13.16
N ARG A 265 7.22 6.43 13.04
CA ARG A 265 6.17 6.76 14.03
C ARG A 265 5.31 5.55 14.39
N ARG A 266 5.93 4.49 14.91
CA ARG A 266 5.22 3.55 15.79
C ARG A 266 5.69 3.79 17.21
N THR A 267 4.87 4.52 17.95
CA THR A 267 4.92 4.63 19.40
C THR A 267 4.48 3.31 20.01
N ASP A 268 5.34 2.77 20.88
CA ASP A 268 5.05 1.93 22.05
C ASP A 268 3.76 1.11 22.03
N ASP A 269 3.83 -0.11 21.48
CA ASP A 269 2.92 -1.20 21.81
C ASP A 269 3.76 -2.44 22.18
N GLU A 270 3.30 -3.17 23.21
CA GLU A 270 4.01 -4.24 23.93
C GLU A 270 4.73 -5.29 23.06
N PRO A 271 5.94 -5.75 23.45
CA PRO A 271 6.71 -6.73 22.71
C PRO A 271 6.37 -8.15 23.18
N THR A 272 5.21 -8.67 22.77
CA THR A 272 4.86 -10.08 23.03
C THR A 272 4.46 -10.80 21.75
N SER A 273 5.37 -10.82 20.75
CA SER A 273 5.49 -11.95 19.81
C SER A 273 6.77 -11.90 18.96
N THR A 274 7.58 -12.96 19.12
CA THR A 274 8.33 -13.67 18.06
C THR A 274 9.52 -12.99 17.36
N SER A 275 10.71 -13.30 17.86
CA SER A 275 12.01 -13.34 17.16
C SER A 275 11.98 -13.83 15.70
N ASP A 276 11.00 -14.65 15.35
CA ASP A 276 10.83 -15.29 14.04
C ASP A 276 10.45 -14.32 12.91
N THR A 277 9.95 -13.12 13.23
CA THR A 277 9.60 -12.11 12.21
C THR A 277 10.79 -11.27 11.76
N LEU A 278 11.77 -11.05 12.65
CA LEU A 278 12.95 -10.21 12.43
C LEU A 278 14.06 -10.96 11.68
N LEU A 279 14.15 -12.28 11.89
CA LEU A 279 15.15 -13.16 11.28
C LEU A 279 14.47 -14.06 10.25
N GLN A 280 14.45 -13.63 8.99
CA GLN A 280 13.94 -14.44 7.91
C GLN A 280 15.08 -14.82 6.96
N GLU A 281 15.30 -16.13 6.81
CA GLU A 281 16.32 -16.66 5.91
C GLU A 281 15.85 -16.52 4.45
N HIS A 282 16.77 -16.11 3.58
CA HIS A 282 16.49 -16.05 2.15
C HIS A 282 16.45 -17.48 1.57
N PRO A 283 15.46 -17.83 0.72
CA PRO A 283 15.28 -19.19 0.20
C PRO A 283 16.41 -19.66 -0.74
N LEU A 284 17.23 -18.73 -1.25
CA LEU A 284 18.44 -19.02 -2.02
C LEU A 284 19.69 -18.72 -1.20
N ARG A 285 20.67 -19.63 -1.28
CA ARG A 285 22.01 -19.49 -0.70
C ARG A 285 23.09 -19.81 -1.75
N VAL A 286 24.24 -19.17 -1.62
CA VAL A 286 25.42 -19.44 -2.44
C VAL A 286 26.31 -20.42 -1.69
N GLU A 287 26.49 -21.62 -2.23
CA GLU A 287 27.38 -22.65 -1.69
C GLU A 287 28.67 -22.66 -2.50
N ALA A 288 29.74 -22.12 -1.92
CA ALA A 288 31.10 -22.29 -2.42
C ALA A 288 31.77 -23.43 -1.65
N ARG A 289 32.04 -24.55 -2.30
CA ARG A 289 32.69 -25.71 -1.68
C ARG A 289 34.19 -25.69 -1.95
N LEU A 290 34.92 -25.40 -0.89
CA LEU A 290 36.36 -25.61 -0.74
C LEU A 290 36.57 -26.04 0.71
N MET A 291 37.27 -27.15 0.94
CA MET A 291 37.41 -27.73 2.29
C MET A 291 38.06 -26.72 3.26
N ASP A 292 37.34 -26.50 4.37
CA ASP A 292 37.55 -25.78 5.62
C ASP A 292 38.61 -24.66 5.72
N ALA A 293 38.15 -23.45 6.07
CA ALA A 293 38.94 -22.40 6.73
C ALA A 293 38.21 -21.68 7.85
N VAL A 294 39.05 -21.02 8.64
CA VAL A 294 38.90 -20.46 9.98
C VAL A 294 38.98 -18.93 9.93
N GLY A 295 38.33 -18.25 10.89
CA GLY A 295 38.91 -17.07 11.55
C GLY A 295 38.14 -15.75 11.42
N ASP A 296 36.99 -15.66 12.06
CA ASP A 296 36.32 -14.49 12.65
C ASP A 296 35.33 -15.12 13.68
N ASP A 297 34.98 -14.44 14.77
CA ASP A 297 34.23 -15.09 15.86
C ASP A 297 32.72 -14.97 15.63
N GLY A 298 32.29 -14.02 14.79
CA GLY A 298 30.89 -13.86 14.37
C GLY A 298 29.93 -13.49 15.50
N VAL A 299 30.47 -13.14 16.68
CA VAL A 299 29.71 -12.80 17.88
C VAL A 299 29.23 -11.34 17.83
N ALA A 300 29.80 -10.48 16.99
CA ALA A 300 29.41 -9.07 16.91
C ALA A 300 28.55 -8.78 15.66
N TRP A 301 27.42 -8.09 15.85
CA TRP A 301 26.64 -7.54 14.75
C TRP A 301 27.49 -6.55 13.93
N PRO A 302 27.52 -6.66 12.59
CA PRO A 302 28.45 -5.85 11.80
C PRO A 302 28.06 -4.39 11.60
N SER A 303 26.80 -4.02 11.84
CA SER A 303 26.32 -2.63 11.70
C SER A 303 25.63 -2.13 12.98
N GLU A 304 25.87 -0.87 13.33
CA GLU A 304 25.22 -0.21 14.48
C GLU A 304 23.71 -0.06 14.27
N ALA A 305 23.25 0.09 13.02
CA ALA A 305 21.83 0.09 12.66
C ALA A 305 21.15 -1.26 12.94
N SER A 306 21.83 -2.39 12.72
CA SER A 306 21.32 -3.73 13.05
C SER A 306 21.17 -3.91 14.56
N VAL A 307 22.10 -3.39 15.36
CA VAL A 307 22.05 -3.43 16.83
C VAL A 307 20.87 -2.62 17.36
N GLN A 308 20.61 -1.44 16.79
CA GLN A 308 19.49 -0.58 17.18
C GLN A 308 18.12 -1.17 16.81
N LEU A 309 18.02 -1.83 15.65
CA LEU A 309 16.76 -2.39 15.15
C LEU A 309 16.31 -3.65 15.90
N LEU A 310 17.26 -4.38 16.49
CA LEU A 310 17.04 -5.59 17.30
C LEU A 310 16.82 -5.28 18.80
N GLY A 311 16.82 -4.01 19.22
CA GLY A 311 16.53 -3.61 20.60
C GLY A 311 17.56 -4.05 21.65
N GLY A 312 18.72 -4.55 21.24
CA GLY A 312 19.72 -5.12 22.15
C GLY A 312 20.60 -4.06 22.83
N ALA A 313 20.79 -4.19 24.14
CA ALA A 313 21.89 -3.54 24.83
C ALA A 313 23.22 -3.98 24.18
N ARG A 314 24.18 -3.05 24.04
CA ARG A 314 25.53 -3.31 23.51
C ARG A 314 26.10 -4.62 24.07
N GLY A 315 26.20 -5.66 23.25
CA GLY A 315 26.97 -6.86 23.58
C GLY A 315 26.31 -8.21 23.32
N GLU A 316 25.00 -8.29 23.03
CA GLU A 316 24.37 -9.57 22.71
C GLU A 316 24.57 -9.92 21.23
N GLY A 317 25.51 -10.82 20.98
CA GLY A 317 25.71 -11.46 19.69
C GLY A 317 24.54 -12.35 19.26
N PRO A 318 24.53 -12.82 18.00
CA PRO A 318 23.53 -13.80 17.57
C PRO A 318 23.60 -15.07 18.46
N PRO A 319 22.46 -15.71 18.76
CA PRO A 319 22.43 -16.91 19.60
C PRO A 319 23.32 -18.02 19.02
N PRO A 320 24.05 -18.77 19.87
CA PRO A 320 25.12 -19.68 19.45
C PRO A 320 24.67 -20.87 18.57
N ASP A 321 23.37 -21.12 18.51
CA ASP A 321 22.75 -22.25 17.79
C ASP A 321 22.43 -21.95 16.30
N GLN A 322 22.68 -20.73 15.80
CA GLN A 322 22.50 -20.42 14.38
C GLN A 322 23.63 -20.99 13.51
N ARG A 323 23.27 -21.71 12.45
CA ARG A 323 24.20 -22.29 11.47
C ARG A 323 25.03 -21.26 10.69
N ALA A 324 24.77 -19.95 10.84
CA ALA A 324 25.42 -18.89 10.08
C ALA A 324 25.96 -17.79 11.02
N ARG A 325 27.23 -17.42 10.81
CA ARG A 325 27.94 -16.38 11.57
C ARG A 325 28.17 -15.13 10.69
N PRO A 326 27.81 -13.92 11.15
CA PRO A 326 27.91 -12.70 10.34
C PRO A 326 29.34 -12.12 10.34
N TYR A 327 30.23 -12.74 9.57
CA TYR A 327 31.62 -12.31 9.48
C TYR A 327 31.83 -11.02 8.68
N ARG A 328 32.74 -10.15 9.13
CA ARG A 328 33.04 -8.88 8.45
C ARG A 328 33.65 -9.11 7.07
N TRP A 329 34.54 -10.10 6.95
CA TRP A 329 35.15 -10.46 5.67
C TRP A 329 34.12 -10.96 4.66
N ALA A 330 33.06 -11.65 5.11
CA ALA A 330 32.01 -12.17 4.23
C ALA A 330 31.18 -11.03 3.63
N GLN A 331 30.97 -9.96 4.38
CA GLN A 331 30.27 -8.76 3.93
C GLN A 331 31.11 -7.91 2.98
N TRP A 332 32.42 -7.81 3.23
CA TRP A 332 33.34 -7.16 2.30
C TRP A 332 33.43 -7.88 0.95
N LEU A 333 33.33 -9.21 0.94
CA LEU A 333 33.19 -10.01 -0.29
C LEU A 333 31.82 -9.78 -0.96
N ALA A 334 30.78 -9.46 -0.20
CA ALA A 334 29.48 -9.09 -0.72
C ALA A 334 29.41 -7.67 -1.30
N GLY A 335 30.50 -6.90 -1.25
CA GLY A 335 30.53 -5.50 -1.66
C GLY A 335 29.84 -4.56 -0.67
N LEU A 336 29.57 -5.02 0.56
CA LEU A 336 29.05 -4.20 1.64
C LEU A 336 30.24 -3.57 2.38
N ASP A 337 30.57 -2.33 2.01
CA ASP A 337 31.61 -1.54 2.70
C ASP A 337 30.98 -0.87 3.94
N LEU A 338 30.86 -1.62 5.04
CA LEU A 338 30.40 -1.07 6.32
C LEU A 338 31.50 -0.21 6.94
N LEU A 339 31.15 1.03 7.31
CA LEU A 339 32.05 1.91 8.04
C LEU A 339 32.43 1.27 9.38
N PRO A 340 33.71 1.34 9.80
CA PRO A 340 34.09 0.91 11.14
C PRO A 340 33.28 1.69 12.19
N PRO A 341 32.93 1.06 13.33
CA PRO A 341 32.19 1.75 14.38
C PRO A 341 32.98 2.99 14.79
N GLN A 342 32.36 4.17 14.64
CA GLN A 342 32.99 5.40 15.10
C GLN A 342 33.12 5.29 16.63
N PRO A 343 34.27 5.67 17.22
CA PRO A 343 34.32 5.79 18.68
C PRO A 343 33.23 6.78 19.09
N SER A 344 32.29 6.33 19.93
CA SER A 344 31.29 7.24 20.50
C SER A 344 32.02 8.44 21.08
N ALA A 345 31.56 9.65 20.76
CA ALA A 345 32.02 10.88 21.40
C ALA A 345 31.88 10.67 22.91
N ALA A 346 33.01 10.37 23.55
CA ALA A 346 33.12 10.34 24.98
C ALA A 346 32.90 11.78 25.44
N THR A 347 32.03 11.92 26.43
CA THR A 347 31.84 13.11 27.24
C THR A 347 33.15 13.85 27.47
N GLU A 348 33.09 15.16 27.22
CA GLU A 348 34.08 16.19 27.50
C GLU A 348 35.06 15.85 28.63
N THR A 349 36.36 15.83 28.31
CA THR A 349 37.41 16.73 28.83
C THR A 349 38.75 16.28 28.25
N ASP A 350 39.23 17.01 27.25
CA ASP A 350 40.59 17.57 27.22
C ASP A 350 40.90 18.08 25.81
N GLU A 351 41.04 19.41 25.73
CA GLU A 351 41.55 20.08 24.56
C GLU A 351 43.01 19.71 24.32
N SER A 352 43.26 18.86 23.33
CA SER A 352 44.34 19.03 22.35
C SER A 352 44.55 17.73 21.56
N SER A 353 44.29 17.81 20.26
CA SER A 353 44.80 16.97 19.15
C SER A 353 43.70 16.52 18.19
N HIS A 354 43.04 17.48 17.52
CA HIS A 354 42.30 17.19 16.30
C HIS A 354 43.29 16.83 15.18
N THR A 355 43.63 15.54 15.04
CA THR A 355 44.03 15.00 13.73
C THR A 355 42.81 14.38 13.07
N LEU A 356 41.94 15.26 12.57
CA LEU A 356 40.92 14.88 11.61
C LEU A 356 41.64 14.36 10.37
N LEU A 357 41.50 13.07 10.08
CA LEU A 357 41.90 12.52 8.77
C LEU A 357 41.19 13.36 7.68
N PRO A 358 41.93 13.94 6.71
CA PRO A 358 41.32 14.76 5.67
C PRO A 358 40.26 13.97 4.90
N ALA A 359 39.05 14.52 4.78
CA ALA A 359 37.95 13.96 3.99
C ALA A 359 38.33 13.68 2.51
N GLN A 360 39.44 14.25 2.04
CA GLN A 360 40.00 14.05 0.71
C GLN A 360 40.77 12.72 0.55
N LEU A 361 41.21 12.08 1.64
CA LEU A 361 41.85 10.76 1.59
C LEU A 361 40.84 9.62 1.63
N LEU A 362 39.58 9.88 1.99
CA LEU A 362 38.54 8.85 2.07
C LEU A 362 38.24 8.23 0.68
N PRO A 363 38.09 9.00 -0.41
CA PRO A 363 37.89 8.44 -1.74
C PRO A 363 39.11 7.66 -2.24
N GLU A 364 40.32 8.14 -1.99
CA GLU A 364 41.57 7.48 -2.41
C GLU A 364 41.83 6.19 -1.62
N THR A 365 41.61 6.20 -0.31
CA THR A 365 41.69 5.01 0.56
C THR A 365 40.57 4.03 0.23
N LEU A 366 39.36 4.48 -0.07
CA LEU A 366 38.27 3.63 -0.55
C LEU A 366 38.57 3.05 -1.94
N GLN A 367 39.20 3.80 -2.84
CA GLN A 367 39.64 3.32 -4.16
C GLN A 367 40.77 2.29 -4.04
N THR A 368 41.77 2.51 -3.17
CA THR A 368 42.80 1.51 -2.87
C THR A 368 42.21 0.30 -2.13
N TYR A 369 41.22 0.49 -1.27
CA TYR A 369 40.49 -0.56 -0.56
C TYR A 369 39.57 -1.38 -1.49
N ARG A 370 39.01 -0.77 -2.54
CA ARG A 370 38.24 -1.42 -3.61
C ARG A 370 39.14 -2.09 -4.65
N GLY A 371 40.37 -1.61 -4.83
CA GLY A 371 41.40 -2.18 -5.70
C GLY A 371 42.15 -3.37 -5.09
N GLN A 372 41.98 -3.65 -3.80
CA GLN A 372 42.50 -4.87 -3.20
C GLN A 372 41.76 -6.06 -3.79
N GLN A 373 42.49 -7.01 -4.36
CA GLN A 373 41.94 -8.26 -4.90
C GLN A 373 41.37 -9.15 -3.77
N ARG A 374 40.27 -8.72 -3.13
CA ARG A 374 39.73 -9.31 -1.89
C ARG A 374 39.41 -10.79 -2.06
N ALA A 375 38.73 -11.16 -3.15
CA ALA A 375 38.44 -12.55 -3.48
C ALA A 375 39.73 -13.39 -3.61
N CYS A 376 40.75 -12.87 -4.27
CA CYS A 376 42.03 -13.57 -4.47
C CYS A 376 42.81 -13.73 -3.15
N VAL A 377 42.89 -12.66 -2.35
CA VAL A 377 43.53 -12.67 -1.04
C VAL A 377 42.79 -13.62 -0.09
N PHE A 378 41.46 -13.59 -0.12
CA PHE A 378 40.61 -14.48 0.66
C PHE A 378 40.86 -15.94 0.28
N VAL A 379 40.78 -16.31 -1.01
CA VAL A 379 41.03 -17.69 -1.46
C VAL A 379 42.45 -18.14 -1.10
N ARG A 380 43.47 -17.28 -1.29
CA ARG A 380 44.86 -17.62 -0.94
C ARG A 380 45.01 -17.87 0.56
N ARG A 381 44.41 -17.02 1.40
CA ARG A 381 44.39 -17.19 2.86
C ARG A 381 43.61 -18.43 3.28
N TRP A 382 42.45 -18.68 2.66
CA TRP A 382 41.64 -19.87 2.87
C TRP A 382 42.48 -21.13 2.63
N ARG A 383 43.17 -21.23 1.49
CA ARG A 383 44.07 -22.35 1.18
C ARG A 383 45.22 -22.50 2.16
N ALA A 384 45.87 -21.38 2.54
CA ALA A 384 46.99 -21.41 3.48
C ALA A 384 46.56 -21.94 4.86
N VAL A 385 45.38 -21.53 5.33
CA VAL A 385 44.79 -22.01 6.57
C VAL A 385 44.37 -23.48 6.46
N ALA A 386 43.74 -23.89 5.36
CA ALA A 386 43.37 -25.29 5.12
C ALA A 386 44.60 -26.22 5.12
N ALA A 387 45.66 -25.83 4.39
CA ALA A 387 46.91 -26.57 4.36
C ALA A 387 47.61 -26.60 5.73
N ALA A 388 47.59 -25.49 6.47
CA ALA A 388 48.17 -25.43 7.80
C ALA A 388 47.39 -26.24 8.85
N ASN A 389 46.07 -26.28 8.76
CA ASN A 389 45.22 -27.11 9.62
C ASN A 389 45.43 -28.60 9.34
N GLU A 390 45.54 -29.00 8.07
CA GLU A 390 45.85 -30.39 7.73
C GLU A 390 47.27 -30.78 8.17
N ALA A 391 48.25 -29.88 7.98
CA ALA A 391 49.61 -30.08 8.50
C ALA A 391 49.63 -30.19 10.03
N LEU A 392 48.88 -29.34 10.74
CA LEU A 392 48.73 -29.41 12.18
C LEU A 392 48.05 -30.72 12.61
N ARG A 393 47.02 -31.18 11.90
CA ARG A 393 46.34 -32.45 12.16
C ARG A 393 47.31 -33.64 12.02
N VAL A 394 48.12 -33.64 10.98
CA VAL A 394 49.18 -34.64 10.76
C VAL A 394 50.24 -34.57 11.88
N GLN A 395 50.70 -33.37 12.24
CA GLN A 395 51.68 -33.18 13.32
C GLN A 395 51.16 -33.62 14.69
N LEU A 396 49.91 -33.29 15.03
CA LEU A 396 49.26 -33.72 16.26
C LEU A 396 49.07 -35.24 16.29
N SER A 397 48.72 -35.86 15.15
CA SER A 397 48.63 -37.32 15.05
C SER A 397 49.99 -38.01 15.22
N ALA A 398 51.07 -37.42 14.72
CA ALA A 398 52.44 -37.92 14.92
C ALA A 398 52.90 -37.74 16.36
N PHE A 399 52.57 -36.62 17.00
CA PHE A 399 52.91 -36.35 18.40
C PHE A 399 52.15 -37.27 19.35
N ALA A 400 50.89 -37.60 19.06
CA ALA A 400 50.12 -38.61 19.79
C ALA A 400 50.77 -40.01 19.72
N GLN A 401 51.55 -40.29 18.68
CA GLN A 401 52.35 -41.52 18.53
C GLN A 401 53.77 -41.38 19.12
N GLY A 402 54.09 -40.29 19.83
CA GLY A 402 55.40 -40.04 20.44
C GLY A 402 56.50 -39.62 19.46
N ARG A 403 56.15 -39.17 18.24
CA ARG A 403 57.11 -38.77 17.19
C ARG A 403 57.01 -37.28 16.91
N VAL A 404 58.16 -36.62 16.72
CA VAL A 404 58.21 -35.23 16.23
C VAL A 404 58.47 -35.25 14.73
N ALA A 405 57.46 -34.86 13.94
CA ALA A 405 57.61 -34.69 12.50
C ALA A 405 58.34 -33.37 12.21
N LEU A 406 59.66 -33.41 12.07
CA LEU A 406 60.46 -32.29 11.61
C LEU A 406 60.32 -32.16 10.09
N VAL A 407 59.72 -31.06 9.62
CA VAL A 407 59.67 -30.71 8.19
C VAL A 407 60.95 -29.93 7.85
N TYR A 408 61.71 -30.43 6.87
CA TYR A 408 62.96 -29.84 6.41
C TYR A 408 62.70 -28.64 5.48
N PRO A 409 63.50 -27.55 5.53
CA PRO A 409 64.69 -27.33 6.37
C PRO A 409 64.37 -26.68 7.74
N PRO A 410 64.91 -27.18 8.86
CA PRO A 410 64.78 -26.50 10.15
C PRO A 410 65.68 -25.26 10.21
N THR A 411 65.15 -24.12 10.63
CA THR A 411 65.97 -22.95 10.98
C THR A 411 66.75 -23.26 12.24
N VAL A 412 68.05 -23.51 12.04
CA VAL A 412 69.06 -23.71 13.09
C VAL A 412 69.18 -22.42 13.91
N VAL A 413 68.99 -22.53 15.23
CA VAL A 413 69.61 -21.61 16.18
C VAL A 413 70.56 -22.44 17.04
N ASP A 414 71.82 -22.05 16.94
CA ASP A 414 73.02 -22.45 17.67
C ASP A 414 73.66 -23.82 17.39
N ASP A 415 74.80 -23.68 16.69
CA ASP A 415 75.87 -24.62 16.45
C ASP A 415 76.38 -25.27 17.75
N LYS A 416 76.08 -26.56 17.93
CA LYS A 416 76.94 -27.52 18.65
C LYS A 416 76.53 -29.00 18.51
N ALA A 417 75.46 -29.31 17.78
CA ALA A 417 75.05 -30.69 17.50
C ALA A 417 74.97 -30.94 15.99
N ARG A 418 76.12 -30.89 15.31
CA ARG A 418 76.28 -31.52 14.00
C ARG A 418 77.19 -32.71 14.17
N GLU A 419 76.59 -33.88 14.06
CA GLU A 419 77.10 -35.11 13.43
C GLU A 419 76.52 -36.34 14.14
N SER A 420 75.40 -36.83 13.63
CA SER A 420 75.22 -38.27 13.42
C SER A 420 73.91 -38.52 12.67
N SER A 421 74.07 -39.22 11.54
CA SER A 421 73.10 -40.13 10.93
C SER A 421 71.75 -39.56 10.47
N LEU A 422 71.62 -39.45 9.15
CA LEU A 422 70.35 -39.71 8.47
C LEU A 422 69.88 -41.12 8.86
N ASP A 423 68.82 -41.23 9.67
CA ASP A 423 67.80 -42.28 9.59
C ASP A 423 66.73 -42.03 10.67
N ALA A 424 65.47 -41.95 10.23
CA ALA A 424 64.26 -41.76 11.03
C ALA A 424 64.15 -40.46 11.88
N PRO A 425 62.93 -39.90 12.06
CA PRO A 425 62.73 -38.77 12.98
C PRO A 425 63.20 -39.18 14.39
N PRO A 426 63.85 -38.30 15.17
CA PRO A 426 64.32 -38.63 16.50
C PRO A 426 63.13 -39.11 17.33
N ALA A 427 63.14 -40.39 17.71
CA ALA A 427 62.17 -40.93 18.64
C ALA A 427 62.43 -40.28 20.00
N LEU A 428 61.49 -39.44 20.46
CA LEU A 428 61.52 -38.94 21.83
C LEU A 428 61.45 -40.16 22.76
N SER A 429 62.31 -40.19 23.78
CA SER A 429 62.32 -41.27 24.78
C SER A 429 60.92 -41.49 25.34
N SER A 430 60.53 -42.75 25.44
CA SER A 430 59.24 -43.40 25.75
C SER A 430 58.29 -42.82 26.82
N GLY A 431 58.07 -41.50 26.88
CA GLY A 431 57.33 -40.86 27.96
C GLY A 431 56.74 -39.49 27.61
N VAL A 432 56.22 -39.34 26.39
CA VAL A 432 55.47 -38.13 25.99
C VAL A 432 53.98 -38.43 26.00
N THR A 433 53.24 -37.79 26.90
CA THR A 433 51.78 -37.86 26.92
C THR A 433 51.19 -36.50 26.55
N LEU A 434 50.42 -36.47 25.47
CA LEU A 434 49.58 -35.34 25.08
C LEU A 434 48.23 -35.49 25.80
N GLU A 435 47.84 -34.50 26.58
CA GLU A 435 46.47 -34.42 27.10
C GLU A 435 45.52 -33.90 26.02
N ALA A 436 44.24 -34.26 26.11
CA ALA A 436 43.22 -33.84 25.15
C ALA A 436 43.12 -32.30 25.08
N PRO A 437 42.90 -31.73 23.88
CA PRO A 437 42.83 -30.29 23.71
C PRO A 437 41.68 -29.69 24.52
N GLN A 438 41.96 -28.58 25.20
CA GLN A 438 40.95 -27.79 25.90
C GLN A 438 40.79 -26.44 25.19
N LEU A 439 39.54 -26.07 24.89
CA LEU A 439 39.22 -24.78 24.32
C LEU A 439 39.19 -23.74 25.44
N GLN A 440 40.07 -22.75 25.39
CA GLN A 440 40.13 -21.70 26.41
C GLN A 440 40.42 -20.34 25.78
N GLU A 441 39.74 -19.30 26.25
CA GLU A 441 40.01 -17.92 25.85
C GLU A 441 41.28 -17.41 26.57
N ALA A 442 42.40 -17.34 25.85
CA ALA A 442 43.66 -16.88 26.43
C ALA A 442 43.73 -15.34 26.62
N SER A 443 42.88 -14.57 25.93
CA SER A 443 42.82 -13.10 25.95
C SER A 443 41.45 -12.63 25.42
N PRO A 444 40.95 -11.42 25.74
CA PRO A 444 39.63 -10.99 25.30
C PRO A 444 39.57 -10.93 23.77
N GLY A 445 38.83 -11.85 23.16
CA GLY A 445 38.46 -11.81 21.74
C GLY A 445 39.36 -12.54 20.75
N ILE A 446 40.24 -13.46 21.16
CA ILE A 446 40.89 -14.39 20.21
C ILE A 446 40.78 -15.83 20.74
N PRO A 447 40.06 -16.74 20.05
CA PRO A 447 39.98 -18.13 20.44
C PRO A 447 41.33 -18.83 20.27
N SER A 448 41.72 -19.60 21.29
CA SER A 448 42.93 -20.44 21.29
C SER A 448 42.60 -21.85 21.71
N VAL A 449 43.26 -22.82 21.06
CA VAL A 449 43.23 -24.22 21.48
C VAL A 449 44.48 -24.49 22.30
N GLN A 450 44.28 -24.91 23.55
CA GLN A 450 45.37 -25.22 24.46
C GLN A 450 45.69 -26.71 24.41
N TYR A 451 46.97 -27.01 24.19
CA TYR A 451 47.52 -28.36 24.27
C TYR A 451 48.47 -28.44 25.46
N LYS A 452 48.40 -29.53 26.23
CA LYS A 452 49.35 -29.81 27.31
C LYS A 452 50.15 -31.06 26.97
N ALA A 453 51.46 -30.89 26.81
CA ALA A 453 52.41 -31.96 26.56
C ALA A 453 53.29 -32.15 27.79
N VAL A 454 53.39 -33.39 28.28
CA VAL A 454 54.30 -33.74 29.37
C VAL A 454 55.47 -34.51 28.78
N LEU A 455 56.68 -33.98 28.93
CA LEU A 455 57.94 -34.55 28.48
C LEU A 455 58.69 -35.10 29.70
N GLN A 456 58.91 -36.42 29.76
CA GLN A 456 59.74 -37.04 30.79
C GLN A 456 61.18 -37.20 30.28
N LEU A 457 62.09 -36.44 30.87
CA LEU A 457 63.55 -36.55 30.67
C LEU A 457 64.15 -37.13 31.97
N SER A 458 65.26 -37.85 31.91
CA SER A 458 65.85 -38.59 33.05
C SER A 458 65.93 -37.78 34.36
N GLY A 459 64.93 -37.93 35.24
CA GLY A 459 64.78 -37.23 36.53
C GLY A 459 64.00 -35.91 36.54
N TRP A 460 63.51 -35.44 35.38
CA TRP A 460 62.79 -34.19 35.19
C TRP A 460 61.47 -34.40 34.45
N GLU A 461 60.37 -33.91 35.02
CA GLU A 461 59.09 -33.81 34.33
C GLU A 461 58.93 -32.38 33.80
N LEU A 462 58.79 -32.21 32.50
CA LEU A 462 58.67 -30.91 31.86
C LEU A 462 57.28 -30.81 31.22
N ILE A 463 56.42 -29.97 31.78
CA ILE A 463 55.05 -29.73 31.33
C ILE A 463 55.08 -28.51 30.42
N VAL A 464 54.79 -28.71 29.14
CA VAL A 464 54.67 -27.66 28.12
C VAL A 464 53.19 -27.43 27.85
N GLN A 465 52.70 -26.24 28.13
CA GLN A 465 51.41 -25.75 27.65
C GLN A 465 51.64 -24.96 26.36
N VAL A 466 50.89 -25.31 25.31
CA VAL A 466 50.97 -24.71 23.99
C VAL A 466 49.62 -24.09 23.64
N ASP A 467 49.61 -22.77 23.51
CA ASP A 467 48.44 -22.04 23.03
C ASP A 467 48.57 -21.85 21.52
N ILE A 468 47.69 -22.50 20.76
CA ILE A 468 47.58 -22.32 19.31
C ILE A 468 46.39 -21.41 19.04
N TYR A 469 46.66 -20.19 18.57
CA TYR A 469 45.62 -19.25 18.16
C TYR A 469 45.03 -19.63 16.81
N THR A 470 43.71 -19.54 16.69
CA THR A 470 43.01 -19.70 15.42
C THR A 470 42.88 -18.36 14.69
N PRO A 471 43.30 -18.23 13.40
CA PRO A 471 43.84 -19.29 12.53
C PRO A 471 45.37 -19.46 12.58
N TYR A 472 45.82 -20.72 12.61
CA TYR A 472 47.22 -21.11 12.38
C TYR A 472 47.51 -21.10 10.86
N PRO A 473 48.68 -20.57 10.38
CA PRO A 473 49.89 -20.21 11.10
C PRO A 473 50.07 -18.69 11.27
N LEU A 474 49.00 -17.89 11.21
CA LEU A 474 49.11 -16.41 11.23
C LEU A 474 49.73 -15.89 12.54
N PHE A 475 49.45 -16.57 13.64
CA PHE A 475 50.03 -16.29 14.94
C PHE A 475 50.97 -17.42 15.34
N ARG A 476 52.13 -17.06 15.89
CA ARG A 476 53.09 -18.02 16.44
C ARG A 476 52.49 -18.68 17.69
N PRO A 477 52.61 -20.00 17.87
CA PRO A 477 52.15 -20.67 19.08
C PRO A 477 52.94 -20.15 20.29
N ARG A 478 52.25 -19.93 21.41
CA ARG A 478 52.89 -19.56 22.67
C ARG A 478 53.17 -20.81 23.49
N PHE A 479 54.37 -20.90 24.03
CA PHE A 479 54.80 -22.01 24.87
C PHE A 479 54.99 -21.52 26.31
N GLN A 480 54.31 -22.14 27.26
CA GLN A 480 54.57 -21.99 28.68
C GLN A 480 55.18 -23.28 29.19
N ILE A 481 56.38 -23.21 29.75
CA ILE A 481 57.13 -24.38 30.20
C ILE A 481 57.21 -24.35 31.72
N THR A 482 56.75 -25.41 32.37
CA THR A 482 56.90 -25.61 33.81
C THR A 482 57.66 -26.91 34.05
N SER A 483 58.73 -26.86 34.84
CA SER A 483 59.50 -28.06 35.19
C SER A 483 59.16 -28.49 36.63
N ARG A 484 58.99 -29.79 36.82
CA ARG A 484 58.74 -30.43 38.11
C ARG A 484 59.83 -31.45 38.36
N GLN A 485 60.62 -31.22 39.41
CA GLN A 485 61.64 -32.16 39.85
C GLN A 485 61.05 -33.12 40.89
N GLY A 486 61.24 -34.43 40.70
CA GLY A 486 60.93 -35.42 41.74
C GLY A 486 61.84 -35.16 42.96
N ARG A 487 61.24 -34.73 44.08
CA ARG A 487 61.87 -34.34 45.38
C ARG A 487 63.07 -35.23 45.79
N ARG A 488 64.12 -34.77 46.49
CA ARG A 488 64.26 -33.70 47.51
C ARG A 488 65.65 -33.04 47.44
N CYS A 489 65.70 -31.71 47.53
CA CYS A 489 66.39 -30.96 48.59
C CYS A 489 66.17 -29.45 48.36
N ALA A 490 66.01 -28.73 49.46
CA ALA A 490 65.67 -27.32 49.52
C ALA A 490 66.72 -26.42 48.85
N ALA A 491 66.28 -25.41 48.12
CA ALA A 491 66.71 -24.01 48.27
C ALA A 491 65.95 -23.12 47.29
N SER A 492 65.36 -22.07 47.84
CA SER A 492 64.87 -20.88 47.15
C SER A 492 65.94 -20.26 46.26
N VAL A 493 65.61 -19.92 45.01
CA VAL A 493 66.16 -18.73 44.32
C VAL A 493 65.11 -18.16 43.37
N THR A 494 64.53 -17.04 43.78
CA THR A 494 63.92 -16.03 42.92
C THR A 494 65.01 -15.32 42.14
N ARG A 495 64.85 -15.13 40.82
CA ARG A 495 65.38 -13.92 40.16
C ARG A 495 64.66 -13.56 38.86
N ALA A 496 64.56 -12.24 38.71
CA ALA A 496 63.85 -11.38 37.77
C ALA A 496 63.93 -11.72 36.28
#